data_AF-A0A4Y2KD88-F1
#
_entry.id   AF-A0A4Y2KD88-F1
#
_cell.length_a   1.000
_cell.length_b   1.000
_cell.length_c   1.000
_cell.angle_alpha   90.00
_cell.angle_beta   90.00
_cell.angle_gamma   90.00
#
_symmetry.space_group_name_H-M   'P 1'
#
loop_
_entity.id
_entity.type
_entity.pdbx_description
1 polymer ?
#
loop_
_entity_poly.entity_id
_entity_poly.type
_entity_poly.pdbx_seq_one_letter_code
_entity_poly.pdbx_strand_id
1 'polypeptide(L)'
;MHSMNVPINKLWQLEVLGISSPTETEKEKGDLDLNDFNDKMKILPDGRYEVELPWKYDSKNLPSNKELVWKRHERMINRFGKGKFFSDYQKVFQDWKKLNIIERVPDFELNRE
;
A
#
# COMPACT_ATOMS: atom_id res chain seq x y z
N MET A 1 -10.13 -37.64 -4.23
CA MET A 1 -9.21 -36.53 -4.60
C MET A 1 -8.47 -36.97 -5.84
N HIS A 2 -8.71 -36.36 -7.00
CA HIS A 2 -7.98 -36.69 -8.21
C HIS A 2 -6.58 -36.06 -8.10
N SER A 3 -5.57 -36.88 -7.84
CA SER A 3 -4.17 -36.47 -8.00
C SER A 3 -3.93 -36.30 -9.50
N MET A 4 -3.85 -35.05 -9.97
CA MET A 4 -3.44 -34.80 -11.35
C MET A 4 -1.95 -35.15 -11.45
N ASN A 5 -1.63 -36.13 -12.30
CA ASN A 5 -0.26 -36.49 -12.61
C ASN A 5 0.34 -35.41 -13.55
N VAL A 6 0.66 -34.26 -12.97
CA VAL A 6 1.22 -33.12 -13.70
C VAL A 6 2.73 -33.31 -13.76
N PRO A 7 3.34 -33.41 -14.95
CA PRO A 7 4.78 -33.53 -15.05
C PRO A 7 5.45 -32.29 -14.46
N ILE A 8 6.57 -32.48 -13.74
CA ILE A 8 7.14 -31.45 -12.87
C ILE A 8 7.47 -30.14 -13.60
N ASN A 9 7.80 -30.22 -14.89
CA ASN A 9 8.05 -29.05 -15.74
C ASN A 9 6.80 -28.18 -15.96
N LYS A 10 5.60 -28.77 -15.90
CA LYS A 10 4.32 -28.03 -15.98
C LYS A 10 4.03 -27.24 -14.70
N LEU A 11 4.52 -27.67 -13.54
CA LEU A 11 4.32 -26.94 -12.28
C LEU A 11 5.02 -25.57 -12.28
N TRP A 12 6.06 -25.41 -13.10
CA TRP A 12 6.83 -24.18 -13.23
C TRP A 12 6.39 -23.30 -14.40
N GLN A 13 5.33 -23.67 -15.12
CA GLN A 13 4.77 -22.81 -16.16
C GLN A 13 4.06 -21.63 -15.51
N LEU A 14 4.34 -20.41 -15.99
CA LEU A 14 3.75 -19.17 -15.46
C LEU A 14 2.21 -19.25 -15.44
N GLU A 15 1.61 -19.84 -16.48
CA GLU A 15 0.16 -20.08 -16.56
C GLU A 15 -0.36 -20.96 -15.41
N VAL A 16 0.40 -21.98 -15.01
CA VAL A 16 0.03 -22.88 -13.89
C VAL A 16 0.21 -22.18 -12.54
N LEU A 17 1.13 -21.21 -12.45
CA LEU A 17 1.32 -20.35 -11.29
C LEU A 17 0.32 -19.19 -11.23
N GLY A 18 -0.58 -19.07 -12.21
CA GLY A 18 -1.53 -17.96 -12.31
C GLY A 18 -0.88 -16.62 -12.69
N ILE A 19 0.34 -16.66 -13.21
CA ILE A 19 1.09 -15.50 -13.68
C ILE A 19 0.94 -15.45 -15.20
N SER A 20 0.29 -14.41 -15.71
CA SER A 20 0.19 -14.19 -17.15
C SER A 20 1.54 -13.70 -17.70
N SER A 21 1.88 -14.18 -18.90
CA SER A 21 2.99 -13.58 -19.66
C SER A 21 2.71 -12.08 -19.87
N PRO A 22 3.70 -11.20 -19.69
CA PRO A 22 3.49 -9.77 -19.93
C PRO A 22 3.00 -9.54 -21.36
N THR A 23 2.01 -8.68 -21.52
CA THR A 23 1.55 -8.20 -22.83
C THR A 23 2.66 -7.39 -23.51
N GLU A 24 2.64 -7.24 -24.84
CA GLU A 24 3.68 -6.49 -25.58
C GLU A 24 3.86 -5.07 -25.03
N THR A 25 2.76 -4.42 -24.62
CA THR A 25 2.76 -3.11 -23.95
C THR A 25 3.40 -3.13 -22.56
N GLU A 26 3.31 -4.23 -21.81
CA GLU A 26 3.98 -4.40 -20.51
C GLU A 26 5.48 -4.69 -20.69
N LYS A 27 5.88 -5.35 -21.78
CA LYS A 27 7.29 -5.55 -22.13
C LYS A 27 7.96 -4.24 -22.53
N GLU A 28 7.32 -3.46 -23.40
CA GLU A 28 7.79 -2.12 -23.78
C GLU A 28 7.92 -1.18 -22.58
N LYS A 29 6.96 -1.22 -21.63
CA LYS A 29 7.09 -0.50 -20.35
C LYS A 29 8.25 -1.01 -19.50
N GLY A 30 8.45 -2.32 -19.43
CA GLY A 30 9.56 -2.92 -18.69
C GLY A 30 10.94 -2.54 -19.24
N ASP A 31 11.08 -2.44 -20.57
CA ASP A 31 12.31 -2.01 -21.23
C ASP A 31 12.58 -0.51 -21.02
N LEU A 32 11.53 0.32 -21.02
CA LEU A 32 11.63 1.74 -20.66
C LEU A 32 12.03 1.92 -19.18
N ASP A 33 11.42 1.13 -18.27
CA ASP A 33 11.74 1.15 -16.84
C ASP A 33 13.20 0.71 -16.55
N LEU A 34 13.77 -0.19 -17.37
CA LEU A 34 15.16 -0.64 -17.23
C LEU A 34 16.17 0.41 -17.68
N ASN A 35 15.88 1.14 -18.76
CA ASN A 35 16.71 2.25 -19.21
C ASN A 35 16.70 3.38 -18.18
N ASP A 36 15.52 3.73 -17.67
CA ASP A 36 15.34 4.70 -16.59
C ASP A 36 16.11 4.32 -15.31
N PHE A 37 16.13 3.03 -14.96
CA PHE A 37 16.89 2.52 -13.82
C PHE A 37 18.39 2.71 -14.01
N ASN A 38 18.91 2.37 -15.20
CA ASN A 38 20.33 2.52 -15.51
C ASN A 38 20.76 4.00 -15.55
N ASP A 39 19.91 4.88 -16.07
CA ASP A 39 20.18 6.32 -16.13
C ASP A 39 20.16 6.97 -14.74
N LYS A 40 19.28 6.50 -13.84
CA LYS A 40 19.14 7.03 -12.47
C LYS A 40 20.11 6.37 -11.47
N MET A 41 20.84 5.33 -11.87
CA MET A 41 21.81 4.65 -11.02
C MET A 41 23.13 5.41 -10.94
N LYS A 42 23.57 5.71 -9.72
CA LYS A 42 24.86 6.32 -9.43
C LYS A 42 25.71 5.38 -8.60
N ILE A 43 27.00 5.32 -8.92
CA ILE A 43 27.98 4.60 -8.12
C ILE A 43 28.71 5.62 -7.25
N LEU A 44 28.60 5.47 -5.95
CA LEU A 44 29.28 6.30 -4.96
C LEU A 44 30.78 5.96 -4.90
N PRO A 45 31.64 6.88 -4.44
CA PRO A 45 33.09 6.65 -4.34
C PRO A 45 33.48 5.48 -3.42
N ASP A 46 32.59 5.05 -2.52
CA ASP A 46 32.76 3.90 -1.64
C ASP A 46 32.31 2.57 -2.28
N GLY A 47 31.89 2.61 -3.56
CA GLY A 47 31.44 1.45 -4.33
C GLY A 47 29.97 1.07 -4.12
N ARG A 48 29.18 1.86 -3.39
CA ARG A 48 27.74 1.62 -3.23
C ARG A 48 26.95 2.15 -4.41
N TYR A 49 25.83 1.49 -4.71
CA TYR A 49 24.87 1.94 -5.72
C TYR A 49 23.77 2.75 -5.05
N GLU A 50 23.48 3.93 -5.59
CA GLU A 50 22.33 4.75 -5.26
C GLU A 50 21.41 4.80 -6.49
N VAL A 51 20.12 4.51 -6.30
CA VAL A 51 19.10 4.51 -7.35
C VAL A 51 17.86 5.21 -6.83
N GLU A 52 17.25 6.05 -7.67
CA GLU A 52 15.92 6.57 -7.40
C GLU A 52 14.87 5.48 -7.58
N LEU A 53 13.89 5.43 -6.67
CA LEU A 53 12.82 4.43 -6.74
C LEU A 53 12.05 4.57 -8.07
N PRO A 54 11.83 3.47 -8.81
CA PRO A 54 11.06 3.49 -10.05
C PRO A 54 9.58 3.65 -9.71
N TRP A 55 9.16 4.90 -9.51
CA TRP A 55 7.76 5.23 -9.28
C TRP A 55 6.96 5.04 -10.57
N LYS A 56 5.82 4.37 -10.47
CA LYS A 56 4.88 4.32 -11.60
C LYS A 56 4.30 5.73 -11.80
N TYR A 57 4.64 6.35 -12.93
CA TYR A 57 4.09 7.66 -13.32
C TYR A 57 2.58 7.61 -13.58
N ASP A 58 2.04 6.44 -13.94
CA ASP A 58 0.60 6.18 -13.99
C ASP A 58 0.03 6.01 -12.57
N SER A 59 -0.02 7.09 -11.79
CA SER A 59 -0.83 7.12 -10.57
C SER A 59 -2.31 7.19 -10.98
N LYS A 60 -2.88 6.06 -11.39
CA LYS A 60 -4.34 5.95 -11.45
C LYS A 60 -4.85 6.30 -10.05
N ASN A 61 -5.74 7.29 -9.96
CA ASN A 61 -6.38 7.65 -8.70
C ASN A 61 -6.97 6.37 -8.09
N LEU A 62 -6.36 5.90 -7.01
CA LEU A 62 -6.85 4.73 -6.31
C LEU A 62 -8.26 5.05 -5.80
N PRO A 63 -9.20 4.10 -5.89
CA PRO A 63 -10.53 4.33 -5.37
C PRO A 63 -10.44 4.67 -3.89
N SER A 64 -11.14 5.73 -3.47
CA SER A 64 -11.16 6.15 -2.07
C SER A 64 -11.84 5.08 -1.22
N ASN A 65 -11.16 4.64 -0.16
CA ASN A 65 -11.70 3.68 0.81
C ASN A 65 -12.53 4.38 1.91
N LYS A 66 -12.74 5.69 1.80
CA LYS A 66 -13.33 6.52 2.86
C LYS A 66 -14.71 6.02 3.31
N GLU A 67 -15.61 5.77 2.38
CA GLU A 67 -16.98 5.35 2.70
C GLU A 67 -17.01 3.99 3.42
N LEU A 68 -16.16 3.06 2.99
CA LEU A 68 -16.08 1.73 3.57
C LEU A 68 -15.47 1.76 4.97
N VAL A 69 -14.43 2.56 5.17
CA VAL A 69 -13.84 2.82 6.50
C VAL A 69 -14.87 3.46 7.43
N TRP A 70 -15.65 4.42 6.92
CA TRP A 70 -16.72 5.07 7.69
C TRP A 70 -17.79 4.07 8.15
N LYS A 71 -18.28 3.21 7.25
CA LYS A 71 -19.25 2.15 7.60
C LYS A 71 -18.69 1.17 8.64
N ARG A 72 -17.40 0.81 8.54
CA ARG A 72 -16.73 -0.04 9.56
C ARG A 72 -16.65 0.68 10.91
N HIS A 73 -16.32 1.96 10.90
CA HIS A 73 -16.24 2.79 12.08
C HIS A 73 -17.58 2.91 12.79
N GLU A 74 -18.66 3.19 12.06
CA GLU A 74 -20.02 3.27 12.62
C GLU A 74 -20.46 1.95 13.27
N ARG A 75 -20.21 0.80 12.61
CA ARG A 75 -20.47 -0.52 13.19
C ARG A 75 -19.68 -0.76 14.48
N MET A 76 -18.43 -0.32 14.51
CA MET A 76 -17.57 -0.41 15.68
C MET A 76 -18.13 0.46 16.81
N ILE A 77 -18.51 1.71 16.53
CA ILE A 77 -19.18 2.58 17.51
C ILE A 77 -20.45 1.93 18.04
N ASN A 78 -21.34 1.41 17.19
CA ASN A 78 -22.59 0.79 17.61
C ASN A 78 -22.37 -0.44 18.49
N ARG A 79 -21.30 -1.21 18.23
CA ARG A 79 -20.92 -2.36 19.06
C ARG A 79 -20.39 -1.94 20.43
N PHE A 80 -19.58 -0.90 20.49
CA PHE A 80 -18.94 -0.44 21.73
C PHE A 80 -19.74 0.66 22.48
N GLY A 81 -20.81 1.18 21.87
CA GLY A 81 -21.71 2.25 22.33
C GLY A 81 -22.28 2.07 23.73
N LYS A 82 -22.41 0.82 24.18
CA LYS A 82 -23.01 0.45 25.46
C LYS A 82 -22.01 0.31 26.61
N GLY A 83 -20.70 0.50 26.36
CA GLY A 83 -19.64 0.33 27.35
C GLY A 83 -18.94 1.64 27.75
N LYS A 84 -18.08 1.58 28.77
CA LYS A 84 -17.24 2.72 29.22
C LYS A 84 -16.02 3.00 28.33
N PHE A 85 -15.81 2.20 27.28
CA PHE A 85 -14.60 2.22 26.44
C PHE A 85 -14.27 3.59 25.85
N PHE A 86 -15.26 4.38 25.43
CA PHE A 86 -15.02 5.71 24.88
C PHE A 86 -14.34 6.66 25.86
N SER A 87 -14.67 6.56 27.15
CA SER A 87 -14.03 7.37 28.19
C SER A 87 -12.56 6.99 28.37
N ASP A 88 -12.26 5.69 28.32
CA ASP A 88 -10.89 5.19 28.46
C ASP A 88 -10.04 5.56 27.23
N TYR A 89 -10.58 5.39 26.02
CA TYR A 89 -9.92 5.87 24.79
C TYR A 89 -9.67 7.38 24.82
N GLN A 90 -10.65 8.17 25.28
CA GLN A 90 -10.49 9.61 25.40
C GLN A 90 -9.35 9.98 26.34
N LYS A 91 -9.20 9.29 27.49
CA LYS A 91 -8.07 9.51 28.40
C LYS A 91 -6.73 9.24 27.72
N VAL A 92 -6.59 8.13 27.00
CA VAL A 92 -5.37 7.80 26.26
C VAL A 92 -5.01 8.91 25.27
N PHE A 93 -6.00 9.43 24.53
CA PHE A 93 -5.74 10.55 23.62
C PHE A 93 -5.32 11.83 24.34
N GLN A 94 -5.89 12.13 25.52
CA GLN A 94 -5.44 13.28 26.31
C GLN A 94 -4.01 13.10 26.82
N ASP A 95 -3.65 11.90 27.27
CA ASP A 95 -2.29 11.60 27.74
C ASP A 95 -1.28 11.72 26.59
N TRP A 96 -1.59 11.16 25.42
CA TRP A 96 -0.73 11.29 24.23
C TRP A 96 -0.60 12.72 23.76
N LYS A 97 -1.67 13.51 23.83
CA LYS A 97 -1.63 14.94 23.52
C LYS A 97 -0.74 15.67 24.52
N LYS A 98 -0.83 15.36 25.81
CA LYS A 98 0.01 15.96 26.86
C LYS A 98 1.48 15.59 26.70
N LEU A 99 1.77 14.37 26.26
CA LEU A 99 3.12 13.89 25.94
C LEU A 99 3.63 14.41 24.58
N ASN A 100 2.84 15.22 23.87
CA ASN A 100 3.16 15.75 22.56
C ASN A 100 3.44 14.67 21.49
N ILE A 101 2.81 13.50 21.65
CA ILE A 101 2.84 12.38 20.69
C ILE A 101 1.85 12.64 19.56
N ILE A 102 0.71 13.26 19.87
CA ILE A 102 -0.33 13.63 18.91
C ILE A 102 -0.68 15.10 19.05
N GLU A 103 -1.08 15.71 17.94
CA GLU A 103 -1.61 17.06 17.90
C GLU A 103 -2.99 17.10 17.25
N ARG A 104 -3.73 18.19 17.48
CA ARG A 104 -5.03 18.37 16.84
C ARG A 104 -4.79 19.00 15.48
N VAL A 105 -5.34 18.37 14.44
CA VAL A 105 -5.31 18.91 13.08
C VAL A 105 -5.93 20.31 13.06
N PRO A 106 -5.27 21.33 12.48
CA PRO A 106 -5.80 22.67 12.38
C PRO A 106 -7.09 22.74 11.55
N ASP A 107 -7.99 23.66 11.91
CA ASP A 107 -9.32 23.74 11.29
C ASP A 107 -9.29 24.05 9.79
N PHE A 108 -8.24 24.73 9.30
CA PHE A 108 -8.09 25.06 7.88
C PHE A 108 -7.74 23.83 7.00
N GLU A 109 -7.26 22.74 7.60
CA GLU A 109 -6.94 21.50 6.88
C GLU A 109 -8.13 20.54 6.80
N LEU A 110 -9.14 20.72 7.67
CA LEU A 110 -10.31 19.83 7.75
C LEU A 110 -11.24 19.92 6.54
N ASN A 111 -11.16 21.00 5.75
CA ASN A 111 -12.06 21.25 4.61
C ASN A 111 -11.40 20.99 3.24
N ARG A 112 -10.20 20.40 3.21
CA ARG A 112 -9.56 19.95 1.97
C ARG A 112 -9.99 18.53 1.64
N GLU A 113 -11.22 18.38 1.15
CA GLU A 113 -11.70 17.11 0.58
C GLU A 113 -12.25 17.29 -0.83
#